data_AF-A0A382ZP46-F1
#
_entry.id   AF-A0A382ZP46-F1
#
_cell.length_a   1.000
_cell.length_b   1.000
_cell.length_c   1.000
_cell.angle_alpha   90.00
_cell.angle_beta   90.00
_cell.angle_gamma   90.00
#
_symmetry.space_group_name_H-M   'P 1'
#
loop_
_entity.id
_entity.type
_entity.pdbx_description
1 polymer ?
#
loop_
_entity_poly.entity_id
_entity_poly.type
_entity_poly.pdbx_seq_one_letter_code
_entity_poly.pdbx_strand_id
1 'polypeptide(L)' 'MSIHRGEIIAILGPSGSGKSTLLRLLNFLEQPTKGKIYFDGTLVEDMPRIETRREVTTVFQNPQLLNRSVKDN' A
#
# COMPACT_ATOMS: atom_id res chain seq x y z
N MET A 1 -1.68 -12.89 -7.97
CA MET A 1 -1.13 -11.75 -8.72
C MET A 1 0.31 -11.57 -8.25
N SER A 2 1.25 -11.42 -9.17
CA SER A 2 2.65 -11.14 -8.87
C SER A 2 3.02 -9.82 -9.52
N ILE A 3 3.79 -9.00 -8.82
CA ILE A 3 4.31 -7.72 -9.31
C ILE A 3 5.83 -7.81 -9.18
N HIS A 4 6.53 -7.59 -10.28
CA HIS A 4 7.99 -7.66 -10.31
C HIS A 4 8.58 -6.26 -10.17
N ARG A 5 9.82 -6.20 -9.69
CA ARG A 5 10.56 -4.96 -9.53
C ARG A 5 10.64 -4.21 -10.86
N GLY A 6 10.27 -2.93 -10.84
CA GLY A 6 10.29 -2.05 -12.01
C GLY A 6 9.00 -2.07 -12.84
N GLU A 7 8.03 -2.92 -12.52
CA GLU A 7 6.73 -2.91 -13.20
C GLU A 7 5.89 -1.70 -12.76
N ILE A 8 5.19 -1.11 -13.73
CA ILE A 8 4.17 -0.09 -13.51
C ILE A 8 2.82 -0.72 -13.87
N ILE A 9 1.91 -0.77 -12.90
CA ILE A 9 0.61 -1.42 -13.06
C ILE A 9 -0.49 -0.39 -12.87
N ALA A 10 -1.48 -0.42 -13.77
CA ALA A 10 -2.72 0.34 -13.65
C ALA A 10 -3.85 -0.59 -13.18
N ILE A 11 -4.59 -0.16 -12.15
CA ILE A 11 -5.77 -0.89 -11.64
C ILE A 11 -7.02 -0.10 -12.04
N LEU A 12 -7.85 -0.70 -12.91
CA LEU A 12 -9.05 -0.08 -13.45
C LEU A 12 -10.30 -0.79 -12.93
N GLY A 13 -11.40 -0.06 -12.77
CA GLY A 13 -12.69 -0.62 -12.36
C GLY A 13 -13.67 0.44 -11.84
N PRO A 14 -14.97 0.13 -11.78
CA PRO A 14 -16.01 1.07 -11.34
C PRO A 14 -15.87 1.47 -9.87
N SER A 15 -16.54 2.53 -9.43
CA SER A 15 -16.58 2.87 -8.00
C SER A 15 -17.12 1.68 -7.19
N GLY A 16 -16.55 1.45 -6.00
CA GLY A 16 -16.92 0.30 -5.17
C GLY A 16 -16.30 -1.04 -5.57
N SER A 17 -15.53 -1.13 -6.66
CA SER A 17 -14.90 -2.38 -7.11
C SER A 17 -13.74 -2.89 -6.23
N GLY A 18 -13.46 -2.24 -5.08
CA GLY A 18 -12.41 -2.65 -4.14
C GLY A 18 -11.00 -2.15 -4.44
N LYS A 19 -10.79 -1.21 -5.38
CA LYS A 19 -9.45 -0.67 -5.70
C LYS A 19 -8.75 -0.05 -4.48
N SER A 20 -9.45 0.80 -3.74
CA SER A 20 -8.90 1.43 -2.53
C SER A 20 -8.64 0.41 -1.42
N THR A 21 -9.48 -0.62 -1.31
CA THR A 21 -9.26 -1.76 -0.41
C THR A 21 -7.98 -2.51 -0.78
N LEU A 22 -7.78 -2.81 -2.07
CA LEU A 22 -6.55 -3.45 -2.56
C LEU A 22 -5.31 -2.60 -2.25
N LEU A 23 -5.35 -1.30 -2.48
CA LEU A 23 -4.22 -0.41 -2.15
C LEU A 23 -3.91 -0.40 -0.65
N ARG A 24 -4.94 -0.42 0.22
CA ARG A 24 -4.75 -0.51 1.67
C ARG A 24 -4.14 -1.84 2.11
N LEU A 25 -4.55 -2.96 1.51
CA LEU A 25 -3.92 -4.27 1.73
C LEU A 25 -2.44 -4.24 1.33
N LEU A 26 -2.11 -3.71 0.15
CA LEU A 26 -0.73 -3.61 -0.34
C LEU A 26 0.14 -2.68 0.52
N ASN A 27 -0.46 -1.69 1.20
CA ASN A 27 0.22 -0.80 2.14
C ASN A 27 0.22 -1.30 3.58
N PHE A 28 -0.22 -2.54 3.82
CA PHE A 28 -0.28 -3.13 5.16
C PHE A 28 -1.19 -2.37 6.14
N LEU A 29 -2.17 -1.63 5.61
CA LEU A 29 -3.17 -0.87 6.37
C LEU A 29 -4.42 -1.70 6.68
N GLU A 30 -4.61 -2.81 5.97
CA GLU A 30 -5.66 -3.80 6.22
C GLU A 30 -5.08 -5.21 6.10
N GLN A 31 -5.72 -6.17 6.76
CA GLN A 31 -5.38 -7.58 6.63
C GLN A 31 -6.30 -8.31 5.63
N PRO A 32 -5.77 -9.27 4.86
CA PRO A 32 -6.60 -10.08 3.99
C PRO A 32 -7.50 -11.00 4.82
N THR A 33 -8.80 -11.01 4.54
CA THR A 33 -9.74 -11.97 5.17
C THR A 33 -9.39 -13.42 4.83
N LYS A 34 -8.85 -13.64 3.62
CA LYS A 34 -8.34 -14.93 3.13
C LYS A 34 -7.16 -14.70 2.20
N GLY A 35 -6.26 -15.67 2.11
CA GLY A 35 -5.07 -15.61 1.27
C GLY A 35 -3.84 -15.10 2.02
N LYS A 36 -2.78 -14.79 1.29
CA LYS A 36 -1.48 -14.35 1.83
C LYS A 36 -0.89 -13.25 0.96
N ILE A 37 -0.19 -12.32 1.58
CA ILE A 37 0.59 -11.28 0.91
C ILE A 37 2.07 -11.60 1.13
N TYR A 38 2.86 -11.53 0.07
CA TYR A 38 4.31 -11.66 0.14
C TYR A 38 4.95 -10.37 -0.36
N PHE A 39 5.95 -9.89 0.36
CA PHE A 39 6.74 -8.71 -0.01
C PHE A 39 8.21 -9.12 -0.03
N ASP A 40 8.87 -8.93 -1.18
CA ASP A 40 10.25 -9.40 -1.44
C ASP A 40 10.50 -10.84 -0.98
N GLY A 41 9.55 -11.74 -1.33
CA GLY A 41 9.60 -13.17 -1.01
C GLY A 41 9.27 -13.52 0.44
N THR A 42 9.07 -12.54 1.32
CA THR A 42 8.74 -12.75 2.73
C THR A 42 7.24 -12.67 2.96
N LEU A 43 6.68 -13.60 3.73
CA LEU A 43 5.27 -13.54 4.12
C LEU A 43 5.04 -12.31 5.00
N VAL A 44 4.04 -11.50 4.63
CA VAL A 44 3.62 -10.35 5.43
C VAL A 44 2.70 -10.84 6.54
N GLU A 45 3.17 -10.73 7.78
CA GLU A 45 2.38 -10.95 8.98
C GLU A 45 1.43 -9.76 9.24
N ASP A 46 0.53 -9.91 10.21
CA ASP A 46 -0.45 -8.90 10.63
C ASP A 46 0.13 -7.49 10.82
N MET A 47 1.38 -7.39 11.24
CA MET A 47 2.10 -6.14 11.45
C MET A 47 3.56 -6.31 10.98
N PRO A 48 3.88 -5.97 9.71
CA PRO A 48 5.24 -6.08 9.22
C PRO A 48 6.18 -5.13 9.96
N ARG A 49 7.47 -5.46 9.96
CA ARG A 49 8.50 -4.65 10.60
C ARG A 49 8.52 -3.22 10.06
N ILE A 50 9.02 -2.28 10.87
CA ILE A 50 9.04 -0.86 10.51
C ILE A 50 9.88 -0.60 9.27
N GLU A 51 10.93 -1.39 9.03
CA GLU A 51 11.76 -1.34 7.84
C GLU A 51 10.94 -1.64 6.59
N THR A 52 10.20 -2.75 6.59
CA THR A 52 9.31 -3.15 5.48
C THR A 52 8.23 -2.10 5.20
N ARG A 53 7.64 -1.52 6.26
CA ARG A 53 6.61 -0.47 6.12
C ARG A 53 7.14 0.80 5.48
N ARG A 54 8.43 1.11 5.61
CA ARG A 54 9.05 2.29 5.00
C ARG A 54 9.33 2.12 3.52
N GLU A 55 9.32 0.89 3.01
CA GLU A 55 9.55 0.60 1.60
C GLU A 55 8.27 0.72 0.74
N VAL A 56 7.10 0.74 1.37
CA VAL A 56 5.81 0.88 0.68
C VAL A 56 5.13 2.16 1.14
N THR A 57 4.71 2.99 0.19
CA THR A 57 4.01 4.24 0.49
C THR A 57 2.82 4.46 -0.44
N THR A 58 1.78 5.12 0.08
CA THR A 58 0.63 5.58 -0.68
C THR A 58 0.69 7.07 -0.87
N VAL A 59 0.54 7.51 -2.12
CA VAL A 59 0.19 8.89 -2.42
C VAL A 59 -1.33 9.00 -2.42
N PHE A 60 -1.88 9.74 -1.46
CA PHE A 60 -3.33 9.90 -1.33
C PHE A 60 -3.88 10.90 -2.36
N GLN A 61 -5.11 10.64 -2.83
CA GLN A 61 -5.81 11.54 -3.74
C GLN A 61 -5.99 12.94 -3.15
N ASN A 62 -6.34 13.00 -1.85
CA ASN A 62 -6.35 14.25 -1.08
C ASN A 62 -5.10 14.26 -0.19
N PRO A 63 -4.13 15.15 -0.45
CA PRO A 63 -2.92 15.24 0.36
C PRO A 63 -3.26 15.64 1.80
N GLN A 64 -2.60 14.99 2.76
CA GLN A 64 -2.70 15.34 4.17
C GLN A 64 -1.60 16.35 4.48
N LEU A 65 -1.97 17.63 4.53
CA LEU A 65 -1.04 18.71 4.84
C LEU A 65 -0.95 18.92 6.37
N LEU A 66 0.28 19.03 6.86
CA LEU A 66 0.57 19.42 8.23
C LEU A 66 0.64 20.96 8.31
N ASN A 67 0.23 21.53 9.44
CA ASN A 67 0.39 22.98 9.69
C ASN A 67 1.86 23.31 10.00
N ARG A 68 2.72 23.21 8.97
CA ARG A 68 4.19 23.31 9.03
C ARG A 68 4.74 23.96 7.76
N SER A 69 6.04 24.24 7.75
CA SER A 69 6.72 24.73 6.54
C SER A 69 6.70 23.65 5.45
N VAL A 70 6.87 24.04 4.18
CA VAL A 70 6.98 23.08 3.05
C VAL A 70 8.09 22.05 3.28
N LYS A 71 9.19 22.44 3.94
CA LYS A 71 10.31 21.55 4.24
C LYS A 71 9.96 20.51 5.31
N ASP A 72 9.12 20.89 6.27
CA ASP A 72 8.81 20.10 7.47
C ASP A 72 7.44 19.40 7.39
N ASN A 73 6.77 19.52 6.23
CA ASN A 73 5.50 18.87 5.92
C ASN A 73 5.72 17.47 5.35
#